data_AF-A0A351KCG2-F1
#
_entry.id   AF-A0A351KCG2-F1
#
_cell.length_a   1.000
_cell.length_b   1.000
_cell.length_c   1.000
_cell.angle_alpha   90.00
_cell.angle_beta   90.00
_cell.angle_gamma   90.00
#
_symmetry.space_group_name_H-M   'P 1'
#
loop_
_entity.id
_entity.type
_entity.pdbx_description
1 polymer ?
#
loop_
_entity_poly.entity_id
_entity_poly.type
_entity_poly.pdbx_seq_one_letter_code
_entity_poly.pdbx_strand_id
1 'polypeptide(L)'
;MENRIRIFTGHFGSGKTEIAINYALKLNNEGKKVCIADLDIVNPYFCTRDEEKFLNDKGIRVIATPKDLANAELGVIPLETLSVFNDKSYDVVIDVGGDDKGAIALGQFNRYFREENYDMYFVINTLRPET
;
A
#
# COMPACT_ATOMS: atom_id res chain seq x y z
N MET A 1 4.12 6.69 19.75
CA MET A 1 3.64 7.58 18.67
C MET A 1 3.72 6.76 17.40
N GLU A 2 2.63 6.65 16.64
CA GLU A 2 2.67 5.98 15.33
C GLU A 2 3.41 6.87 14.31
N ASN A 3 4.22 6.25 13.46
CA ASN A 3 4.94 6.91 12.38
C ASN A 3 3.98 7.25 11.23
N ARG A 4 4.31 8.31 10.47
CA ARG A 4 3.50 8.78 9.34
C ARG A 4 3.30 7.69 8.28
N ILE A 5 4.36 6.93 8.00
CA ILE A 5 4.36 5.84 7.02
C ILE A 5 4.06 4.52 7.74
N ARG A 6 2.96 3.85 7.34
CA ARG A 6 2.60 2.50 7.75
C ARG A 6 2.68 1.56 6.56
N ILE A 7 3.36 0.44 6.73
CA ILE A 7 3.59 -0.56 5.68
C ILE A 7 2.89 -1.85 6.09
N PHE A 8 2.05 -2.41 5.22
CA PHE A 8 1.37 -3.68 5.43
C PHE A 8 1.98 -4.74 4.51
N THR A 9 2.56 -5.78 5.10
CA THR A 9 3.24 -6.88 4.41
C THR A 9 2.77 -8.24 4.96
N GLY A 10 3.18 -9.34 4.34
CA GLY A 10 2.73 -10.71 4.66
C GLY A 10 2.41 -11.56 3.42
N HIS A 11 2.17 -12.85 3.65
CA HIS A 11 1.93 -13.82 2.57
C HIS A 11 0.74 -13.46 1.68
N PHE A 12 0.76 -13.85 0.40
CA PHE A 12 -0.35 -13.64 -0.52
C PHE A 12 -1.69 -14.09 0.10
N GLY A 13 -2.74 -13.26 0.00
CA GLY A 13 -4.08 -13.49 0.54
C GLY A 13 -4.18 -13.71 2.06
N SER A 14 -3.28 -13.11 2.85
CA SER A 14 -3.44 -12.95 4.30
C SER A 14 -4.41 -11.83 4.72
N GLY A 15 -4.94 -11.06 3.75
CA GLY A 15 -5.86 -9.93 4.03
C GLY A 15 -5.19 -8.55 4.11
N LYS A 16 -3.92 -8.42 3.71
CA LYS A 16 -3.15 -7.16 3.71
C LYS A 16 -3.90 -5.97 3.12
N THR A 17 -4.35 -6.10 1.88
CA THR A 17 -5.04 -5.05 1.13
C THR A 17 -6.26 -4.54 1.87
N GLU A 18 -7.09 -5.44 2.41
CA GLU A 18 -8.29 -5.05 3.15
C GLU A 18 -7.95 -4.35 4.46
N ILE A 19 -6.93 -4.82 5.19
CA ILE A 19 -6.46 -4.15 6.40
C ILE A 19 -5.87 -2.77 6.06
N ALA A 20 -5.07 -2.65 4.99
CA ALA A 20 -4.47 -1.39 4.54
C ALA A 20 -5.55 -0.36 4.18
N ILE A 21 -6.56 -0.74 3.41
CA ILE A 21 -7.72 0.10 3.06
C ILE A 21 -8.46 0.56 4.31
N ASN A 22 -8.79 -0.36 5.22
CA ASN A 22 -9.50 -0.02 6.46
C ASN A 22 -8.66 0.88 7.38
N TYR A 23 -7.35 0.69 7.41
CA TYR A 23 -6.44 1.54 8.17
C TYR A 23 -6.37 2.96 7.58
N ALA A 24 -6.32 3.09 6.25
CA ALA A 24 -6.39 4.39 5.57
C ALA A 24 -7.72 5.12 5.87
N LEU A 25 -8.84 4.40 5.85
CA LEU A 25 -10.16 4.94 6.23
C LEU A 25 -10.19 5.40 7.70
N LYS A 26 -9.60 4.62 8.62
CA LYS A 26 -9.47 5.00 10.04
C LYS A 26 -8.70 6.32 10.19
N LEU A 27 -7.53 6.44 9.59
CA LEU A 27 -6.73 7.66 9.64
C LEU A 27 -7.50 8.87 9.08
N ASN A 28 -8.22 8.69 7.98
CA ASN A 28 -9.03 9.73 7.37
C ASN A 28 -10.17 10.19 8.30
N ASN A 29 -10.83 9.25 8.99
CA ASN A 29 -11.85 9.54 9.99
C ASN A 29 -11.28 10.27 11.23
N GLU A 30 -9.99 10.12 11.51
CA GLU A 30 -9.26 10.89 12.54
C GLU A 30 -8.84 12.29 12.04
N GLY A 31 -9.27 12.69 10.83
CA GLY A 31 -8.98 14.00 10.24
C GLY A 31 -7.59 14.12 9.62
N LYS A 32 -6.91 12.99 9.37
CA LYS A 32 -5.60 12.99 8.70
C LYS A 32 -5.75 13.19 7.19
N LYS A 33 -4.74 13.78 6.56
CA LYS A 33 -4.63 13.84 5.10
C LYS A 33 -3.98 12.53 4.64
N VAL A 34 -4.74 11.62 4.05
CA VAL A 34 -4.28 10.24 3.82
C VAL A 34 -3.93 9.98 2.36
N CYS A 35 -2.83 9.24 2.15
CA CYS A 35 -2.48 8.64 0.87
C CYS A 35 -2.28 7.14 1.07
N ILE A 36 -2.87 6.31 0.20
CA ILE A 36 -2.59 4.87 0.13
C ILE A 36 -1.86 4.56 -1.17
N ALA A 37 -0.76 3.81 -1.08
CA ALA A 37 0.05 3.39 -2.22
C ALA A 37 0.02 1.86 -2.37
N ASP A 38 -0.35 1.40 -3.56
CA ASP A 38 -0.39 0.00 -3.95
C ASP A 38 0.93 -0.39 -4.63
N LEU A 39 1.69 -1.26 -3.99
CA LEU A 39 2.94 -1.82 -4.53
C LEU A 39 2.78 -3.26 -5.03
N ASP A 40 1.55 -3.78 -5.13
CA ASP A 40 1.32 -5.11 -5.67
C ASP A 40 1.48 -5.11 -7.20
N ILE A 41 2.62 -5.64 -7.64
CA ILE A 41 2.98 -5.84 -9.05
C ILE A 41 2.60 -7.23 -9.58
N VAL A 42 2.09 -8.10 -8.72
CA VAL A 42 1.89 -9.53 -9.02
C VAL A 42 0.43 -9.84 -9.27
N ASN A 43 -0.45 -9.32 -8.42
CA ASN A 43 -1.84 -9.73 -8.42
C ASN A 43 -2.68 -8.83 -9.33
N PRO A 44 -3.33 -9.38 -10.38
CA PRO A 44 -4.27 -8.61 -11.18
C PRO A 44 -5.68 -8.55 -10.59
N TYR A 45 -5.98 -9.30 -9.51
CA TYR A 45 -7.32 -9.46 -8.94
C TYR A 45 -7.40 -8.99 -7.48
N PHE A 46 -8.35 -8.11 -7.13
CA PHE A 46 -8.51 -7.56 -5.77
C PHE A 46 -7.28 -6.81 -5.27
N CYS A 47 -7.09 -5.60 -5.80
CA CYS A 47 -6.05 -4.68 -5.38
C CYS A 47 -6.65 -3.41 -4.75
N THR A 48 -5.83 -2.63 -4.03
CA THR A 48 -6.23 -1.29 -3.57
C THR A 48 -6.76 -0.42 -4.72
N ARG A 49 -6.17 -0.59 -5.92
CA ARG A 49 -6.63 -0.03 -7.19
C ARG A 49 -8.11 -0.25 -7.51
N ASP A 50 -8.70 -1.35 -7.03
CA ASP A 50 -10.10 -1.66 -7.30
C ASP A 50 -11.07 -0.69 -6.63
N GLU A 51 -10.65 -0.18 -5.48
CA GLU A 51 -11.38 0.75 -4.63
C GLU A 51 -10.97 2.22 -4.84
N GLU A 52 -10.20 2.52 -5.89
CA GLU A 52 -9.65 3.87 -6.14
C GLU A 52 -10.73 4.95 -6.12
N LYS A 53 -11.84 4.73 -6.85
CA LYS A 53 -12.95 5.68 -6.88
C LYS A 53 -13.55 5.89 -5.49
N PHE A 54 -13.82 4.80 -4.77
CA PHE A 54 -14.41 4.83 -3.44
C PHE A 54 -13.53 5.60 -2.44
N LEU A 55 -12.22 5.36 -2.48
CA LEU A 55 -11.25 6.02 -1.62
C LEU A 55 -11.10 7.51 -1.96
N ASN A 56 -11.01 7.85 -3.24
CA ASN A 56 -10.96 9.24 -3.70
C ASN A 56 -12.23 10.02 -3.31
N ASP A 57 -13.42 9.41 -3.44
CA ASP A 57 -14.71 10.00 -3.00
C ASP A 57 -14.75 10.27 -1.48
N LYS A 58 -13.91 9.58 -0.70
CA LYS A 58 -13.71 9.79 0.74
C LYS A 58 -12.59 10.80 1.07
N GLY A 59 -11.93 11.36 0.07
CA GLY A 59 -10.81 12.29 0.23
C GLY A 59 -9.44 11.62 0.47
N ILE A 60 -9.35 10.31 0.27
CA ILE A 60 -8.09 9.55 0.40
C ILE A 60 -7.44 9.49 -0.96
N ARG A 61 -6.21 9.98 -1.07
CA ARG A 61 -5.43 9.89 -2.31
C ARG A 61 -4.98 8.45 -2.53
N VAL A 62 -5.14 7.95 -3.75
CA VAL A 62 -4.69 6.60 -4.13
C VAL A 62 -3.56 6.71 -5.15
N ILE A 63 -2.46 6.00 -4.91
CA ILE A 63 -1.37 5.81 -5.85
C ILE A 63 -1.34 4.32 -6.21
N ALA A 64 -1.79 3.99 -7.41
CA ALA A 64 -1.79 2.62 -7.91
C ALA A 64 -1.57 2.62 -9.43
N THR A 65 -1.08 1.50 -9.98
CA THR A 65 -1.01 1.34 -11.44
C THR A 65 -2.42 1.42 -12.03
N PRO A 66 -2.71 2.24 -13.05
CA PRO A 66 -4.06 2.32 -13.63
C PRO A 66 -4.59 0.96 -14.09
N LYS A 67 -5.91 0.71 -13.92
CA LYS A 67 -6.55 -0.57 -14.30
C LYS A 67 -6.26 -0.96 -15.75
N ASP A 68 -6.30 0.02 -16.66
CA ASP A 68 -6.05 -0.19 -18.09
C ASP A 68 -4.61 -0.64 -18.41
N LEU A 69 -3.65 -0.30 -17.53
CA LEU A 69 -2.25 -0.69 -17.64
C LEU A 69 -1.92 -1.96 -16.82
N ALA A 70 -2.73 -2.28 -15.81
CA ALA A 70 -2.53 -3.45 -14.96
C ALA A 70 -2.76 -4.78 -15.72
N ASN A 71 -3.68 -4.79 -16.68
CA ASN A 71 -3.95 -5.97 -17.53
C ASN A 71 -2.86 -6.25 -18.58
N ALA A 72 -1.87 -5.38 -18.72
CA ALA A 72 -0.80 -5.51 -19.72
C ALA A 72 0.43 -6.31 -19.21
N GLU A 73 0.30 -7.04 -18.10
CA GLU A 73 1.39 -7.82 -17.46
C GLU A 73 2.66 -7.00 -17.14
N LEU A 74 2.55 -5.66 -17.06
CA LEU A 74 3.72 -4.79 -16.98
C LEU A 74 4.50 -4.91 -15.66
N GLY A 75 3.86 -5.33 -14.57
CA GLY A 75 4.51 -5.47 -13.25
C GLY A 75 5.16 -4.18 -12.74
N VAL A 76 4.56 -3.02 -13.07
CA VAL A 76 5.12 -1.69 -12.79
C VAL A 76 4.57 -1.08 -11.50
N ILE A 77 5.42 -0.32 -10.82
CA ILE A 77 5.04 0.59 -9.74
C ILE A 77 5.04 2.02 -10.29
N PRO A 78 3.98 2.82 -10.07
CA PRO A 78 3.94 4.19 -10.55
C PRO A 78 5.11 5.03 -10.02
N LEU A 79 5.72 5.86 -10.87
CA LEU A 79 6.73 6.83 -10.43
C LEU A 79 6.19 7.78 -9.36
N GLU A 80 4.88 8.03 -9.37
CA GLU A 80 4.17 8.82 -8.37
C GLU A 80 4.33 8.28 -6.95
N THR A 81 4.63 7.00 -6.75
CA THR A 81 4.95 6.42 -5.43
C THR A 81 6.07 7.18 -4.73
N LEU A 82 7.02 7.77 -5.46
CA LEU A 82 8.07 8.61 -4.85
C LEU A 82 7.52 9.84 -4.12
N SER A 83 6.31 10.30 -4.46
CA SER A 83 5.67 11.44 -3.78
C SER A 83 5.35 11.17 -2.32
N VAL A 84 5.21 9.90 -1.89
CA VAL A 84 4.94 9.56 -0.48
C VAL A 84 6.09 9.91 0.45
N PHE A 85 7.32 9.95 -0.08
CA PHE A 85 8.54 10.32 0.64
C PHE A 85 8.82 11.83 0.58
N ASN A 86 8.40 12.49 -0.51
CA ASN A 86 8.64 13.91 -0.73
C ASN A 86 7.60 14.80 -0.03
N ASP A 87 6.32 14.42 -0.04
CA ASP A 87 5.25 15.19 0.60
C ASP A 87 4.92 14.61 1.99
N LYS A 88 5.56 15.18 3.00
CA LYS A 88 5.39 14.81 4.41
C LYS A 88 4.07 15.30 5.02
N SER A 89 3.21 15.98 4.26
CA SER A 89 1.87 16.40 4.74
C SER A 89 0.86 15.25 4.79
N TYR A 90 1.17 14.12 4.14
CA TYR A 90 0.30 12.94 4.10
C TYR A 90 0.68 11.92 5.16
N ASP A 91 -0.31 11.39 5.88
CA ASP A 91 -0.21 10.08 6.50
C ASP A 91 -0.30 9.01 5.39
N VAL A 92 0.66 8.10 5.35
CA VAL A 92 0.84 7.17 4.22
C VAL A 92 0.59 5.75 4.67
N VAL A 93 -0.22 5.03 3.90
CA VAL A 93 -0.40 3.58 3.99
C VAL A 93 0.19 2.94 2.74
N ILE A 94 1.05 1.93 2.91
CA ILE A 94 1.66 1.18 1.82
C ILE A 94 1.14 -0.25 1.86
N ASP A 95 0.40 -0.65 0.84
CA ASP A 95 -0.04 -2.03 0.61
C ASP A 95 1.04 -2.76 -0.21
N VAL A 96 1.71 -3.72 0.41
CA VAL A 96 2.79 -4.48 -0.23
C VAL A 96 2.22 -5.78 -0.78
N GLY A 97 2.59 -6.09 -2.02
CA GLY A 97 2.28 -7.39 -2.62
C GLY A 97 2.75 -8.57 -1.76
N GLY A 98 2.19 -9.74 -2.02
CA GLY A 98 2.60 -10.96 -1.31
C GLY A 98 4.02 -11.43 -1.65
N ASP A 99 4.57 -12.22 -0.73
CA ASP A 99 5.73 -13.09 -0.96
C ASP A 99 7.02 -12.36 -1.39
N ASP A 100 7.97 -13.10 -1.96
CA ASP A 100 9.29 -12.58 -2.34
C ASP A 100 9.20 -11.41 -3.33
N LYS A 101 8.21 -11.44 -4.23
CA LYS A 101 8.00 -10.38 -5.22
C LYS A 101 7.59 -9.06 -4.56
N GLY A 102 6.72 -9.09 -3.56
CA GLY A 102 6.36 -7.91 -2.77
C GLY A 102 7.55 -7.35 -1.99
N ALA A 103 8.40 -8.23 -1.44
CA ALA A 103 9.61 -7.81 -0.75
C ALA A 103 10.61 -7.11 -1.70
N ILE A 104 10.77 -7.61 -2.93
CA ILE A 104 11.62 -6.97 -3.97
C ILE A 104 11.06 -5.59 -4.34
N ALA A 105 9.75 -5.52 -4.60
CA ALA A 105 9.03 -4.28 -4.91
C ALA A 105 9.19 -3.21 -3.82
N LEU A 106 9.07 -3.59 -2.55
CA LEU A 106 9.30 -2.69 -1.43
C LEU A 106 10.78 -2.28 -1.30
N GLY A 107 11.68 -3.23 -1.53
CA GLY A 107 13.12 -3.08 -1.37
C GLY A 107 13.73 -1.97 -2.23
N GLN A 108 13.14 -1.65 -3.40
CA GLN A 108 13.60 -0.56 -4.26
C GLN A 108 13.53 0.82 -3.58
N PHE A 109 12.72 0.97 -2.53
CA PHE A 109 12.56 2.21 -1.78
C PHE A 109 13.38 2.27 -0.48
N ASN A 110 14.24 1.28 -0.21
CA ASN A 110 15.00 1.17 1.05
C ASN A 110 15.77 2.46 1.39
N ARG A 111 16.37 3.12 0.39
CA ARG A 111 17.09 4.40 0.61
C ARG A 111 16.19 5.46 1.27
N TYR A 112 14.92 5.53 0.91
CA TYR A 112 13.97 6.50 1.46
C TYR A 112 13.50 6.11 2.87
N PHE A 113 13.28 4.81 3.10
CA PHE A 113 12.94 4.28 4.43
C PHE A 113 14.10 4.40 5.44
N ARG A 114 15.32 4.68 5.00
CA ARG A 114 16.46 5.02 5.88
C ARG A 114 16.49 6.49 6.29
N GLU A 115 15.76 7.35 5.58
CA GLU A 115 15.73 8.80 5.80
C GLU A 115 14.53 9.25 6.66
N GLU A 116 13.53 8.37 6.88
CA GLU A 116 12.36 8.64 7.71
C GLU A 116 11.88 7.36 8.41
N ASN A 117 11.42 7.49 9.65
CA ASN A 117 10.86 6.37 10.40
C ASN A 117 9.53 5.88 9.81
N TYR A 118 9.28 4.59 9.94
CA TYR A 118 8.04 3.94 9.51
C TYR A 118 7.63 2.85 10.50
N ASP A 119 6.35 2.51 10.48
CA ASP A 119 5.83 1.31 11.14
C ASP A 119 5.57 0.24 10.07
N MET A 120 6.03 -0.99 10.31
CA MET A 120 5.78 -2.13 9.43
C MET A 120 4.97 -3.18 10.17
N TYR A 121 3.81 -3.51 9.61
CA TYR A 121 2.88 -4.51 10.11
C TYR A 121 2.96 -5.75 9.24
N PHE A 122 3.20 -6.90 9.87
CA PHE A 122 3.15 -8.20 9.22
C PHE A 122 1.79 -8.84 9.48
N VAL A 123 1.02 -9.07 8.41
CA VAL A 123 -0.35 -9.57 8.46
C VAL A 123 -0.37 -11.08 8.30
N ILE A 124 -0.92 -11.77 9.30
CA ILE A 124 -1.08 -13.22 9.37
C ILE A 124 -2.56 -13.55 9.39
N ASN A 125 -2.98 -14.51 8.55
CA ASN A 125 -4.33 -15.06 8.60
C ASN A 125 -4.28 -16.45 9.26
N THR A 126 -4.66 -16.52 10.54
CA THR A 126 -4.59 -17.77 11.31
C THR A 126 -5.50 -18.90 10.80
N LEU A 127 -6.38 -18.62 9.84
CA LEU A 127 -7.24 -19.60 9.17
C LEU A 127 -6.68 -20.06 7.82
N ARG A 128 -5.52 -19.56 7.39
CA ARG A 128 -4.87 -19.96 6.14
C ARG A 128 -3.49 -20.57 6.43
N PRO A 129 -3.24 -21.85 6.10
CA PRO A 129 -2.02 -22.56 6.47
C PRO A 129 -0.71 -21.93 5.95
N GLU A 130 -0.78 -21.24 4.83
CA GLU A 130 0.39 -20.66 4.14
C GLU A 130 0.77 -19.25 4.66
N THR A 131 -0.02 -18.64 5.56
CA THR A 131 0.18 -17.25 6.02
C THR A 131 0.69 -17.14 7.43
#